data_AF-A0A359E4Q0-F1
#
_entry.id   AF-A0A359E4Q0-F1
#
_cell.length_a   1.000
_cell.length_b   1.000
_cell.length_c   1.000
_cell.angle_alpha   90.00
_cell.angle_beta   90.00
_cell.angle_gamma   90.00
#
_symmetry.space_group_name_H-M   'P 1'
#
loop_
_entity.id
_entity.type
_entity.pdbx_description
1 polymer ?
#
loop_
_entity_poly.entity_id
_entity_poly.type
_entity_poly.pdbx_seq_one_letter_code
_entity_poly.pdbx_strand_id
1 'polypeptide(L)' 'MKNDKKETGSITRKSFLKKSAIATSFLFVPRHVLGGVGFTAPSDQLNIAAIGAGGKGSSDIQHASVNGRER' A
#
# COMPACT_ATOMS: atom_id res chain seq x y z
N MET A 1 42.40 -29.98 13.81
CA MET A 1 41.09 -29.32 13.64
C MET A 1 41.21 -28.22 12.60
N LYS A 2 40.29 -28.15 11.64
CA LYS A 2 40.20 -27.01 10.70
C LYS A 2 39.61 -25.83 11.46
N ASN A 3 40.31 -24.70 11.49
CA ASN A 3 39.84 -23.49 12.12
C ASN A 3 38.98 -22.72 11.12
N ASP A 4 37.65 -22.87 11.22
CA ASP A 4 36.69 -22.02 10.53
C ASP A 4 36.78 -20.60 11.11
N LYS A 5 37.52 -19.72 10.43
CA LYS A 5 37.51 -18.28 10.73
C LYS A 5 36.11 -17.76 10.44
N LYS A 6 35.35 -17.51 11.51
CA LYS A 6 34.08 -16.80 11.44
C LYS A 6 34.41 -15.33 11.17
N GLU A 7 34.28 -14.92 9.90
CA GLU A 7 34.37 -13.52 9.46
C GLU A 7 33.34 -12.70 10.26
N THR A 8 33.76 -12.04 11.33
CA THR A 8 32.99 -10.98 11.99
C THR A 8 33.04 -9.77 11.09
N GLY A 9 32.26 -9.81 10.01
CA GLY A 9 32.18 -8.77 9.00
C GLY A 9 31.80 -7.44 9.66
N SER A 10 32.78 -6.57 9.85
CA SER A 10 32.57 -5.19 10.25
C SER A 10 31.54 -4.56 9.31
N ILE A 11 30.49 -3.92 9.84
CA ILE A 11 29.51 -3.24 9.00
C ILE A 11 30.20 -2.06 8.31
N THR A 12 30.67 -2.29 7.09
CA THR A 12 31.28 -1.25 6.27
C THR A 12 30.21 -0.24 5.89
N ARG A 13 30.51 1.07 5.97
CA ARG A 13 29.59 2.15 5.57
C ARG A 13 28.95 1.91 4.19
N LYS A 14 29.72 1.37 3.24
CA LYS A 14 29.24 0.95 1.91
C LYS A 14 28.15 -0.12 1.98
N SER A 15 28.30 -1.14 2.84
CA SER A 15 27.30 -2.19 3.05
C SER A 15 26.03 -1.64 3.70
N PHE A 16 26.20 -0.76 4.70
CA PHE A 16 25.08 -0.07 5.35
C PHE A 16 24.30 0.79 4.36
N LEU A 17 24.99 1.62 3.57
CA LEU A 17 24.36 2.50 2.58
C LEU A 17 23.66 1.70 1.47
N LYS A 18 24.23 0.57 1.07
CA LYS A 18 23.63 -0.34 0.08
C LYS A 18 22.36 -0.98 0.62
N LYS A 19 22.35 -1.39 1.90
CA LYS A 19 21.18 -1.97 2.57
C LYS A 19 20.10 -0.91 2.84
N SER A 20 20.48 0.30 3.26
CA SER A 20 19.54 1.39 3.53
C SER A 20 18.88 1.90 2.25
N ALA A 21 19.63 2.02 1.14
CA ALA A 21 19.07 2.40 -0.16
C ALA A 21 17.98 1.42 -0.66
N ILE A 22 18.19 0.12 -0.42
CA ILE A 22 17.17 -0.90 -0.74
C ILE A 22 15.96 -0.76 0.20
N ALA A 23 16.17 -0.52 1.50
CA ALA A 23 15.08 -0.35 2.45
C ALA A 23 14.23 0.91 2.16
N THR A 24 14.83 2.00 1.67
CA THR A 24 14.10 3.23 1.32
C THR A 24 13.20 3.08 0.10
N SER A 25 13.41 2.06 -0.74
CA SER A 25 12.57 1.85 -1.93
C SER A 25 11.09 1.61 -1.60
N PHE A 26 10.79 1.05 -0.41
CA PHE A 26 9.41 0.84 0.06
C PHE A 26 8.69 2.13 0.45
N LEU A 27 9.41 3.24 0.62
CA LEU A 27 8.83 4.54 0.96
C LEU A 27 8.45 5.35 -0.29
N PHE A 28 8.97 4.99 -1.47
CA PHE A 28 8.68 5.67 -2.72
C PHE A 28 7.47 5.03 -3.40
N VAL A 29 6.28 5.47 -3.00
CA VAL A 29 5.01 4.95 -3.50
C VAL A 29 4.46 5.86 -4.61
N PRO A 30 3.95 5.33 -5.73
CA PRO A 30 3.39 6.15 -6.81
C PRO A 30 2.22 7.02 -6.35
N ARG A 31 2.07 8.21 -6.95
CA ARG A 31 1.02 9.19 -6.58
C ARG A 31 -0.43 8.70 -6.72
N HIS A 32 -0.71 7.65 -7.50
CA HIS A 32 -2.05 7.04 -7.55
C HIS A 32 -2.36 6.22 -6.30
N VAL A 33 -1.36 5.74 -5.55
CA VAL A 33 -1.55 4.97 -4.32
C VAL A 33 -1.87 5.87 -3.13
N LEU A 34 -1.31 7.09 -3.13
CA LEU A 34 -1.47 8.05 -2.02
C LEU A 34 -2.78 8.86 -2.05
N GLY A 35 -3.58 8.77 -3.11
CA GLY A 35 -4.90 9.44 -3.15
C GLY A 35 -4.86 10.97 -3.27
N GLY A 36 -3.94 11.52 -4.07
CA GLY A 36 -3.82 12.98 -4.28
C GLY A 36 -4.86 13.56 -5.26
N VAL A 37 -4.78 14.88 -5.52
CA VAL A 37 -5.71 15.57 -6.44
C VAL A 37 -5.80 14.86 -7.80
N GLY A 38 -7.03 14.48 -8.19
CA GLY A 38 -7.30 13.75 -9.44
C GLY A 38 -7.06 12.24 -9.38
N PHE A 39 -6.70 11.66 -8.23
CA PHE A 39 -6.50 10.21 -8.07
C PHE A 39 -7.12 9.69 -6.78
N THR A 40 -7.98 8.68 -6.93
CA THR A 40 -8.51 7.92 -5.79
C THR A 40 -7.48 6.88 -5.37
N ALA A 41 -7.16 6.85 -4.07
CA ALA A 41 -6.30 5.81 -3.52
C ALA A 41 -6.97 4.44 -3.71
N PRO A 42 -6.21 3.35 -3.95
CA PRO A 42 -6.79 2.01 -4.06
C PRO A 42 -7.59 1.56 -2.84
N SER A 43 -7.24 2.05 -1.64
CA SER A 43 -8.00 1.79 -0.41
C SER A 43 -9.38 2.43 -0.39
N ASP A 44 -9.54 3.51 -1.16
CA ASP A 44 -10.74 4.32 -1.23
C ASP A 44 -11.57 3.93 -2.45
N GLN A 45 -11.19 2.91 -3.23
CA GLN A 45 -12.00 2.41 -4.34
C GLN A 45 -13.07 1.44 -3.82
N LEU A 46 -14.31 1.60 -4.30
CA LEU A 46 -15.46 0.81 -3.85
C LEU A 46 -16.18 0.18 -5.03
N ASN A 47 -16.16 -1.16 -5.09
CA ASN A 47 -16.86 -1.92 -6.12
C ASN A 47 -18.05 -2.69 -5.52
N ILE A 48 -19.25 -2.13 -5.65
CA ILE A 48 -20.49 -2.71 -5.11
C ILE A 48 -21.42 -3.12 -6.24
N ALA A 49 -21.95 -4.34 -6.17
CA ALA A 49 -23.05 -4.81 -6.99
C ALA A 49 -24.26 -5.12 -6.11
N ALA A 50 -25.43 -4.66 -6.54
CA ALA A 50 -26.68 -4.82 -5.82
C ALA A 50 -27.69 -5.60 -6.65
N ILE A 51 -28.21 -6.71 -6.13
CA ILE A 51 -29.23 -7.54 -6.78
C ILE A 51 -30.49 -7.52 -5.92
N GLY A 52 -31.63 -7.14 -6.51
CA GLY A 52 -32.91 -7.08 -5.79
C GLY A 52 -32.98 -6.01 -4.69
N ALA A 53 -32.30 -4.87 -4.88
CA ALA A 53 -32.17 -3.82 -3.86
C ALA A 53 -33.36 -2.84 -3.78
N GLY A 54 -34.57 -3.37 -3.58
CA GLY A 54 -35.74 -2.59 -3.21
C GLY A 54 -35.79 -2.28 -1.71
N GLY A 55 -36.62 -1.31 -1.30
CA GLY A 55 -36.84 -1.00 0.12
C GLY A 55 -35.55 -0.56 0.83
N LYS A 56 -35.21 -1.23 1.96
CA LYS A 56 -34.02 -0.90 2.78
C LYS A 56 -32.69 -1.11 2.07
N GLY A 57 -32.62 -2.04 1.10
CA GLY A 57 -31.39 -2.25 0.33
C GLY A 57 -30.95 -0.98 -0.41
N SER A 58 -31.90 -0.16 -0.88
CA SER A 58 -31.59 1.09 -1.59
C SER A 58 -30.91 2.13 -0.70
N SER A 59 -31.33 2.27 0.57
CA SER A 59 -30.68 3.19 1.51
C SER A 59 -29.30 2.70 1.92
N ASP A 60 -29.15 1.38 2.09
CA ASP A 60 -27.90 0.80 2.56
C ASP A 60 -26.79 0.92 1.51
N ILE A 61 -27.13 0.72 0.23
CA ILE A 61 -26.20 0.94 -0.88
C ILE A 61 -25.81 2.42 -0.98
N GLN A 62 -26.76 3.34 -0.80
CA GLN A 62 -26.46 4.77 -0.82
C GLN A 62 -25.57 5.19 0.36
N HIS A 63 -25.75 4.60 1.54
CA HIS A 63 -24.87 4.88 2.69
C HIS A 63 -23.51 4.19 2.59
N ALA A 64 -23.41 3.10 1.84
CA ALA A 64 -22.15 2.42 1.60
C ALA A 64 -21.21 3.23 0.70
N SER A 65 -21.71 4.21 -0.06
CA SER A 65 -20.92 5.06 -0.95
C SER A 65 -21.05 6.55 -0.60
N VAL A 66 -19.94 7.28 -0.69
CA VAL A 66 -19.87 8.72 -0.48
C VAL A 66 -19.87 9.45 -1.81
N ASN A 67 -21.05 9.51 -2.43
CA ASN A 67 -21.33 10.33 -3.62
C ASN A 67 -20.35 10.11 -4.80
N GLY A 68 -19.78 8.91 -4.93
CA GLY A 68 -18.88 8.57 -6.03
C GLY A 68 -17.46 9.15 -5.93
N ARG A 69 -16.98 9.49 -4.71
CA ARG A 69 -15.55 9.76 -4.47
C ARG A 69 -14.69 8.52 -4.73
N GLU A 70 -15.25 7.38 -4.39
CA GLU A 70 -14.68 6.02 -4.45
C GLU A 70 -14.76 5.34 -5.83
N ARG A 71 -14.88 6.13 -6.91
CA ARG A 71 -14.97 5.66 -8.30
C ARG A 71 -13.83 4.73 -8.72
#